data_AF-A0A949DWC3-F1
#
_entry.id   AF-A0A949DWC3-F1
#
_cell.length_a   1.000
_cell.length_b   1.000
_cell.length_c   1.000
_cell.angle_alpha   90.00
_cell.angle_beta   90.00
_cell.angle_gamma   90.00
#
_symmetry.space_group_name_H-M   'P 1'
#
loop_
_entity.id
_entity.type
_entity.pdbx_description
1 polymer ?
#
loop_
_entity_poly.entity_id
_entity_poly.type
_entity_poly.pdbx_seq_one_letter_code
_entity_poly.pdbx_strand_id
1 'polypeptide(L)'
;MKQIKRAKIALEDGAVFKGYSFGARGERYGEVVFNTSMTGYQEILTDPSYKGQIVTMTYPLIGNYGINPEDVESRKIFLEGFVVKECSKVRSNWRSTKTLNEYLKENSIVGIEDIDTRALTKHIRLQGAMKAVLSTEDLDDKSLVKKAKKSQGLVGIDLVKDVTYDKAQQWSKEGKYKVAVLDCGVKFNILRKLADRNCKVTVYPAKTAADEILKGKPDGVLLSNGPGDPAAVPYVAQTAKKLLGKIPIFGICLGQQILGLALGGKIYKLKFGHCLWPDVNTHPVFRDGLVHDLGVANCIHLV
;
A
#
# COMPACT_ATOMS: atom_id res chain seq x y z
N MET A 1 6.41 -35.80 1.67
CA MET A 1 6.97 -34.60 2.34
C MET A 1 6.99 -33.46 1.32
N LYS A 2 6.29 -32.33 1.56
CA LYS A 2 6.29 -31.19 0.63
C LYS A 2 7.71 -30.61 0.56
N GLN A 3 8.32 -30.61 -0.61
CA GLN A 3 9.69 -30.12 -0.84
C GLN A 3 9.74 -28.61 -0.55
N ILE A 4 10.28 -28.26 0.62
CA ILE A 4 10.47 -26.86 1.03
C ILE A 4 11.58 -26.28 0.15
N LYS A 5 11.22 -25.37 -0.76
CA LYS A 5 12.19 -24.75 -1.67
C LYS A 5 12.84 -23.54 -1.00
N ARG A 6 14.14 -23.40 -1.20
CA ARG A 6 14.91 -22.24 -0.71
C ARG A 6 14.48 -20.99 -1.46
N ALA A 7 14.47 -19.87 -0.76
CA ALA A 7 14.26 -18.55 -1.33
C ALA A 7 15.22 -17.55 -0.68
N LYS A 8 15.49 -16.45 -1.38
CA LYS A 8 16.35 -15.38 -0.88
C LYS A 8 15.72 -14.02 -1.16
N ILE A 9 15.94 -13.09 -0.25
CA ILE A 9 15.75 -11.66 -0.49
C ILE A 9 17.11 -10.99 -0.43
N ALA A 10 17.46 -10.26 -1.49
CA ALA A 10 18.70 -9.50 -1.58
C ALA A 10 18.38 -8.01 -1.71
N LEU A 11 19.09 -7.20 -0.94
CA LEU A 11 18.94 -5.75 -0.91
C LEU A 11 20.01 -5.08 -1.79
N GLU A 12 19.75 -3.86 -2.23
CA GLU A 12 20.68 -3.12 -3.10
C GLU A 12 22.02 -2.79 -2.46
N ASP A 13 22.11 -2.78 -1.14
CA ASP A 13 23.36 -2.53 -0.40
C ASP A 13 24.23 -3.78 -0.23
N GLY A 14 23.74 -4.95 -0.66
CA GLY A 14 24.44 -6.23 -0.60
C GLY A 14 24.00 -7.14 0.53
N ALA A 15 23.11 -6.73 1.42
CA ALA A 15 22.56 -7.62 2.44
C ALA A 15 21.67 -8.70 1.79
N VAL A 16 21.83 -9.95 2.21
CA VAL A 16 21.04 -11.09 1.70
C VAL A 16 20.50 -11.90 2.86
N PHE A 17 19.20 -12.15 2.85
CA PHE A 17 18.52 -13.00 3.82
C PHE A 17 18.00 -14.26 3.13
N LYS A 18 18.22 -15.40 3.78
CA LYS A 18 17.88 -16.73 3.27
C LYS A 18 16.67 -17.24 4.05
N GLY A 19 15.79 -17.92 3.35
CA GLY A 19 14.60 -18.51 3.95
C GLY A 19 13.99 -19.56 3.03
N TYR A 20 12.71 -19.80 3.22
CA TYR A 20 11.95 -20.80 2.49
C TYR A 20 10.79 -20.16 1.74
N SER A 21 10.54 -20.63 0.52
CA SER A 21 9.45 -20.14 -0.32
C SER A 21 8.09 -20.63 0.20
N PHE A 22 7.15 -19.70 0.32
CA PHE A 22 5.71 -19.99 0.37
C PHE A 22 4.96 -19.11 -0.63
N GLY A 23 3.70 -19.41 -0.92
CA GLY A 23 2.98 -18.73 -1.99
C GLY A 23 3.43 -19.21 -3.38
N ALA A 24 3.44 -18.30 -4.34
CA ALA A 24 3.85 -18.55 -5.72
C ALA A 24 5.37 -18.60 -5.89
N ARG A 25 5.81 -19.10 -7.04
CA ARG A 25 7.22 -19.12 -7.45
C ARG A 25 7.52 -17.97 -8.41
N GLY A 26 8.76 -17.54 -8.41
CA GLY A 26 9.33 -16.63 -9.38
C GLY A 26 10.27 -15.63 -8.73
N GLU A 27 10.52 -14.57 -9.48
CA GLU A 27 11.30 -13.41 -9.06
C GLU A 27 10.42 -12.17 -9.02
N ARG A 28 10.57 -11.36 -7.98
CA ARG A 28 9.82 -10.13 -7.76
C ARG A 28 10.76 -9.03 -7.31
N TYR A 29 10.50 -7.82 -7.80
CA TYR A 29 11.30 -6.64 -7.53
C TYR A 29 10.42 -5.64 -6.78
N GLY A 30 11.00 -4.94 -5.82
CA GLY A 30 10.29 -3.87 -5.11
C GLY A 30 11.15 -3.23 -4.05
N GLU A 31 10.63 -2.20 -3.41
CA GLU A 31 11.26 -1.60 -2.23
C GLU A 31 10.81 -2.35 -0.98
N VAL A 32 11.77 -2.71 -0.12
CA VAL A 32 11.45 -3.41 1.11
C VAL A 32 11.01 -2.42 2.16
N VAL A 33 9.81 -2.66 2.67
CA VAL A 33 9.24 -1.96 3.81
C VAL A 33 8.93 -2.95 4.91
N PHE A 34 8.86 -2.47 6.15
CA PHE A 34 8.39 -3.30 7.25
C PHE A 34 7.08 -2.74 7.80
N ASN A 35 6.22 -3.62 8.30
CA ASN A 35 4.96 -3.26 8.95
C ASN A 35 4.91 -3.90 10.34
N THR A 36 4.57 -3.08 11.35
CA THR A 36 4.58 -3.50 12.76
C THR A 36 3.24 -4.01 13.29
N SER A 37 2.22 -4.10 12.43
CA SER A 37 0.95 -4.72 12.75
C SER A 37 1.12 -6.16 13.26
N MET A 38 0.50 -6.46 14.38
CA MET A 38 0.40 -7.83 14.90
C MET A 38 -0.77 -8.62 14.32
N THR A 39 -1.76 -7.92 13.77
CA THR A 39 -2.98 -8.46 13.16
C THR A 39 -3.29 -7.69 11.89
N GLY A 40 -4.22 -8.19 11.08
CA GLY A 40 -4.63 -7.49 9.86
C GLY A 40 -3.69 -7.73 8.66
N TYR A 41 -2.99 -8.87 8.63
CA TYR A 41 -2.06 -9.17 7.53
C TYR A 41 -2.79 -9.29 6.19
N GLN A 42 -4.06 -9.71 6.17
CA GLN A 42 -4.80 -9.83 4.92
C GLN A 42 -5.17 -8.46 4.33
N GLU A 43 -5.57 -7.55 5.19
CA GLU A 43 -5.91 -6.17 4.89
C GLU A 43 -4.66 -5.42 4.39
N ILE A 44 -3.50 -5.71 4.99
CA ILE A 44 -2.19 -5.24 4.50
C ILE A 44 -1.87 -5.84 3.13
N LEU A 45 -2.07 -7.16 2.95
CA LEU A 45 -1.80 -7.81 1.67
C LEU A 45 -2.62 -7.20 0.53
N THR A 46 -3.86 -6.80 0.83
CA THR A 46 -4.81 -6.29 -0.17
C THR A 46 -4.85 -4.76 -0.22
N ASP A 47 -3.96 -4.05 0.45
CA ASP A 47 -3.88 -2.59 0.38
C ASP A 47 -3.14 -2.14 -0.90
N PRO A 48 -3.78 -1.34 -1.78
CA PRO A 48 -3.15 -0.86 -3.01
C PRO A 48 -1.91 0.01 -2.79
N SER A 49 -1.74 0.57 -1.59
CA SER A 49 -0.61 1.44 -1.24
C SER A 49 0.73 0.70 -1.27
N TYR A 50 0.72 -0.63 -1.10
CA TYR A 50 1.93 -1.46 -1.18
C TYR A 50 2.34 -1.84 -2.61
N LYS A 51 1.73 -1.25 -3.66
CA LYS A 51 2.15 -1.52 -5.04
C LYS A 51 3.63 -1.18 -5.22
N GLY A 52 4.40 -2.11 -5.79
CA GLY A 52 5.84 -1.95 -5.99
C GLY A 52 6.68 -2.22 -4.73
N GLN A 53 6.07 -2.66 -3.63
CA GLN A 53 6.75 -2.90 -2.35
C GLN A 53 6.76 -4.38 -1.96
N ILE A 54 7.81 -4.77 -1.26
CA ILE A 54 7.94 -6.07 -0.59
C ILE A 54 7.73 -5.82 0.91
N VAL A 55 6.66 -6.38 1.46
CA VAL A 55 6.23 -6.09 2.84
C VAL A 55 6.80 -7.13 3.80
N THR A 56 7.53 -6.66 4.80
CA THR A 56 8.07 -7.47 5.89
C THR A 56 7.23 -7.29 7.15
N MET A 57 6.62 -8.38 7.63
CA MET A 57 5.91 -8.35 8.91
C MET A 57 6.88 -8.48 10.07
N THR A 58 6.78 -7.60 11.07
CA THR A 58 7.60 -7.73 12.29
C THR A 58 7.03 -8.75 13.26
N TYR A 59 5.71 -8.95 13.29
CA TYR A 59 5.10 -9.99 14.10
C TYR A 59 5.46 -11.37 13.53
N PRO A 60 5.99 -12.29 14.35
CA PRO A 60 6.66 -13.47 13.82
C PRO A 60 5.70 -14.50 13.22
N LEU A 61 4.50 -14.66 13.78
CA LEU A 61 3.54 -15.70 13.40
C LEU A 61 2.45 -15.12 12.50
N ILE A 62 2.53 -15.37 11.21
CA ILE A 62 1.60 -14.81 10.23
C ILE A 62 0.77 -15.92 9.56
N GLY A 63 -0.52 -15.69 9.34
CA GLY A 63 -1.44 -16.69 8.77
C GLY A 63 -2.25 -17.49 9.80
N ASN A 64 -2.15 -17.16 11.09
CA ASN A 64 -2.81 -17.87 12.20
C ASN A 64 -4.35 -17.90 12.11
N TYR A 65 -4.99 -16.84 11.60
CA TYR A 65 -6.44 -16.79 11.39
C TYR A 65 -6.86 -17.11 9.94
N GLY A 66 -5.91 -17.51 9.09
CA GLY A 66 -6.11 -17.77 7.66
C GLY A 66 -6.65 -16.54 6.91
N ILE A 67 -7.50 -16.78 5.91
CA ILE A 67 -7.99 -15.76 4.97
C ILE A 67 -9.52 -15.88 4.84
N ASN A 68 -10.21 -14.76 4.63
CA ASN A 68 -11.65 -14.72 4.36
C ASN A 68 -12.02 -13.62 3.34
N PRO A 69 -13.18 -13.68 2.67
CA PRO A 69 -13.52 -12.67 1.66
C PRO A 69 -13.82 -11.25 2.20
N GLU A 70 -14.21 -11.13 3.47
CA GLU A 70 -14.67 -9.86 4.05
C GLU A 70 -13.52 -8.90 4.37
N ASP A 71 -12.37 -9.43 4.76
CA ASP A 71 -11.16 -8.66 5.12
C ASP A 71 -10.33 -8.24 3.88
N VAL A 72 -10.91 -8.32 2.68
CA VAL A 72 -10.27 -7.86 1.45
C VAL A 72 -10.49 -6.35 1.29
N GLU A 73 -9.40 -5.61 1.17
CA GLU A 73 -9.42 -4.14 1.05
C GLU A 73 -9.31 -3.62 -0.39
N SER A 74 -9.13 -4.48 -1.38
CA SER A 74 -9.14 -4.06 -2.78
C SER A 74 -9.42 -5.22 -3.74
N ARG A 75 -9.50 -4.91 -5.04
CA ARG A 75 -9.86 -5.87 -6.09
C ARG A 75 -8.82 -6.97 -6.34
N LYS A 76 -7.56 -6.78 -5.92
CA LYS A 76 -6.47 -7.76 -6.07
C LYS A 76 -5.33 -7.45 -5.09
N ILE A 77 -4.41 -8.39 -4.92
CA ILE A 77 -3.17 -8.14 -4.18
C ILE A 77 -2.23 -7.27 -5.06
N PHE A 78 -1.77 -6.14 -4.52
CA PHE A 78 -0.93 -5.18 -5.26
C PHE A 78 0.55 -5.22 -4.90
N LEU A 79 0.89 -5.72 -3.71
CA LEU A 79 2.29 -5.89 -3.29
C LEU A 79 3.06 -6.88 -4.17
N GLU A 80 4.37 -6.72 -4.18
CA GLU A 80 5.27 -7.51 -5.02
C GLU A 80 5.78 -8.77 -4.30
N GLY A 81 5.91 -8.73 -2.97
CA GLY A 81 6.32 -9.88 -2.19
C GLY A 81 6.06 -9.75 -0.70
N PHE A 82 6.02 -10.89 -0.01
CA PHE A 82 5.68 -10.94 1.42
C PHE A 82 6.73 -11.68 2.23
N VAL A 83 7.24 -11.06 3.29
CA VAL A 83 8.33 -11.57 4.13
C VAL A 83 7.83 -11.76 5.56
N VAL A 84 7.98 -12.97 6.09
CA VAL A 84 7.54 -13.33 7.44
C VAL A 84 8.61 -14.15 8.16
N LYS A 85 8.55 -14.20 9.50
CA LYS A 85 9.40 -15.11 10.26
C LYS A 85 8.87 -16.54 10.17
N GLU A 86 7.57 -16.73 10.38
CA GLU A 86 6.94 -18.06 10.32
C GLU A 86 5.54 -17.94 9.72
N CYS A 87 5.27 -18.71 8.66
CA CYS A 87 3.92 -18.84 8.13
C CYS A 87 3.20 -19.99 8.85
N SER A 88 2.09 -19.68 9.51
CA SER A 88 1.30 -20.70 10.21
C SER A 88 0.80 -21.76 9.23
N LYS A 89 1.06 -23.03 9.56
CA LYS A 89 0.60 -24.19 8.77
C LYS A 89 -0.86 -24.52 9.05
N VAL A 90 -1.36 -24.10 10.20
CA VAL A 90 -2.74 -24.31 10.67
C VAL A 90 -3.43 -22.95 10.79
N ARG A 91 -4.70 -22.90 10.38
CA ARG A 91 -5.57 -21.73 10.59
C ARG A 91 -6.57 -22.06 11.70
N SER A 92 -6.81 -21.12 12.60
CA SER A 92 -7.78 -21.27 13.70
C SER A 92 -8.60 -20.00 13.86
N ASN A 93 -9.63 -19.86 13.03
CA ASN A 93 -10.60 -18.77 13.11
C ASN A 93 -11.89 -19.21 12.41
N TRP A 94 -13.05 -18.89 13.00
CA TRP A 94 -14.35 -19.30 12.49
C TRP A 94 -14.71 -18.67 11.13
N ARG A 95 -14.14 -17.50 10.79
CA ARG A 95 -14.30 -16.82 9.49
C ARG A 95 -13.40 -17.41 8.40
N SER A 96 -12.46 -18.27 8.77
CA SER A 96 -11.36 -18.68 7.89
C SER A 96 -11.80 -19.65 6.80
N THR A 97 -11.65 -19.26 5.53
CA THR A 97 -11.99 -20.11 4.38
C THR A 97 -10.76 -20.73 3.73
N LYS A 98 -9.60 -20.06 3.77
CA LYS A 98 -8.34 -20.52 3.12
C LYS A 98 -7.12 -20.30 4.01
N THR A 99 -6.04 -21.03 3.73
CA THR A 99 -4.72 -20.72 4.30
C THR A 99 -4.07 -19.54 3.58
N LEU A 100 -3.15 -18.86 4.24
CA LEU A 100 -2.36 -17.78 3.63
C LEU A 100 -1.55 -18.29 2.41
N ASN A 101 -0.96 -19.47 2.50
CA ASN A 101 -0.17 -20.06 1.42
C ASN A 101 -1.01 -20.34 0.15
N GLU A 102 -2.24 -20.85 0.32
CA GLU A 102 -3.17 -21.05 -0.80
C GLU A 102 -3.53 -19.71 -1.43
N TYR A 103 -3.88 -18.72 -0.61
CA TYR A 103 -4.28 -17.40 -1.10
C TYR A 103 -3.18 -16.69 -1.88
N LEU A 104 -1.92 -16.74 -1.43
CA LEU A 104 -0.80 -16.16 -2.17
C LEU A 104 -0.49 -16.91 -3.47
N LYS A 105 -0.68 -18.24 -3.51
CA LYS A 105 -0.53 -19.03 -4.76
C LYS A 105 -1.56 -18.65 -5.81
N GLU A 106 -2.82 -18.57 -5.41
CA GLU A 106 -3.92 -18.20 -6.29
C GLU A 106 -3.70 -16.81 -6.92
N ASN A 107 -3.12 -15.88 -6.16
CA ASN A 107 -2.84 -14.52 -6.61
C ASN A 107 -1.43 -14.34 -7.21
N SER A 108 -0.67 -15.43 -7.41
CA SER A 108 0.68 -15.37 -7.99
C SER A 108 1.68 -14.47 -7.23
N ILE A 109 1.56 -14.43 -5.89
CA ILE A 109 2.41 -13.63 -4.99
C ILE A 109 3.47 -14.50 -4.35
N VAL A 110 4.71 -14.02 -4.39
CA VAL A 110 5.87 -14.73 -3.83
C VAL A 110 6.01 -14.37 -2.35
N GLY A 111 6.08 -15.40 -1.50
CA GLY A 111 6.31 -15.27 -0.07
C GLY A 111 7.62 -15.94 0.35
N ILE A 112 8.27 -15.41 1.39
CA ILE A 112 9.43 -16.02 2.03
C ILE A 112 9.30 -16.05 3.56
N GLU A 113 9.48 -17.24 4.12
CA GLU A 113 9.45 -17.49 5.56
C GLU A 113 10.83 -17.88 6.11
N ASP A 114 10.96 -17.92 7.43
CA ASP A 114 12.19 -18.18 8.19
C ASP A 114 13.32 -17.17 7.98
N ILE A 115 12.97 -15.94 7.62
CA ILE A 115 13.90 -14.81 7.65
C ILE A 115 13.95 -14.22 9.06
N ASP A 116 15.12 -13.78 9.50
CA ASP A 116 15.23 -12.87 10.65
C ASP A 116 14.64 -11.50 10.30
N THR A 117 13.31 -11.40 10.42
CA THR A 117 12.56 -10.16 10.13
C THR A 117 12.95 -9.03 11.06
N ARG A 118 13.49 -9.31 12.25
CA ARG A 118 14.00 -8.30 13.19
C ARG A 118 15.31 -7.71 12.69
N ALA A 119 16.24 -8.54 12.20
CA ALA A 119 17.47 -8.06 11.58
C ALA A 119 17.16 -7.22 10.33
N LEU A 120 16.26 -7.70 9.45
CA LEU A 120 15.82 -6.97 8.27
C LEU A 120 15.17 -5.62 8.64
N THR A 121 14.28 -5.61 9.63
CA THR A 121 13.62 -4.38 10.12
C THR A 121 14.64 -3.38 10.68
N LYS A 122 15.59 -3.83 11.51
CA LYS A 122 16.66 -2.97 12.04
C LYS A 122 17.49 -2.36 10.92
N HIS A 123 17.80 -3.17 9.90
CA HIS A 123 18.56 -2.76 8.75
C HIS A 123 17.86 -1.65 7.96
N ILE A 124 16.58 -1.86 7.60
CA ILE A 124 15.75 -0.86 6.92
C ILE A 124 15.60 0.42 7.76
N ARG A 125 15.43 0.30 9.08
CA ARG A 125 15.34 1.47 9.96
C ARG A 125 16.63 2.31 9.97
N LEU A 126 17.79 1.66 9.91
CA LEU A 126 19.10 2.33 9.96
C LEU A 126 19.52 2.92 8.61
N GLN A 127 19.31 2.19 7.52
CA GLN A 127 19.77 2.57 6.17
C GLN A 127 18.68 3.24 5.33
N GLY A 128 17.41 3.04 5.68
CA GLY A 128 16.25 3.50 4.95
C GLY A 128 15.59 2.40 4.10
N ALA A 129 14.43 2.71 3.54
CA ALA A 129 13.75 1.85 2.58
C ALA A 129 14.58 1.75 1.30
N MET A 130 14.77 0.52 0.83
CA MET A 130 15.76 0.21 -0.20
C MET A 130 15.23 -0.83 -1.17
N LYS A 131 15.80 -0.86 -2.37
CA LYS A 131 15.40 -1.81 -3.41
C LYS A 131 15.82 -3.21 -3.03
N ALA A 132 14.98 -4.18 -3.37
CA ALA A 132 15.27 -5.58 -3.24
C ALA A 132 14.69 -6.42 -4.35
N VAL A 133 15.27 -7.61 -4.44
CA VAL A 133 14.74 -8.71 -5.24
C VAL A 133 14.43 -9.88 -4.31
N LEU A 134 13.23 -10.41 -4.45
CA LEU A 134 12.80 -11.66 -3.85
C LEU A 134 12.85 -12.74 -4.95
N SER A 135 13.61 -13.80 -4.74
CA SER A 135 13.74 -14.88 -5.73
C SER A 135 13.62 -16.27 -5.10
N THR A 136 12.87 -17.12 -5.80
CA THR A 136 12.75 -18.55 -5.50
C THR A 136 13.47 -19.44 -6.52
N GLU A 137 14.07 -18.83 -7.54
CA GLU A 137 14.66 -19.51 -8.70
C GLU A 137 16.16 -19.25 -8.74
N ASP A 138 16.55 -17.97 -8.75
CA ASP A 138 17.94 -17.56 -8.63
C ASP A 138 18.31 -17.54 -7.14
N LEU A 139 19.33 -18.31 -6.80
CA LEU A 139 19.86 -18.40 -5.44
C LEU A 139 21.31 -17.90 -5.37
N ASP A 140 21.83 -17.24 -6.41
CA ASP A 140 23.16 -16.64 -6.37
C ASP A 140 23.12 -15.24 -5.75
N ASP A 141 23.91 -15.03 -4.69
CA ASP A 141 23.89 -13.79 -3.91
C ASP A 141 24.35 -12.59 -4.76
N LYS A 142 25.36 -12.76 -5.61
CA LYS A 142 25.92 -11.68 -6.44
C LYS A 142 24.97 -11.27 -7.56
N SER A 143 24.35 -12.25 -8.21
CA SER A 143 23.32 -12.05 -9.24
C SER A 143 22.14 -11.25 -8.69
N LEU A 144 21.61 -11.65 -7.53
CA LEU A 144 20.47 -11.00 -6.90
C LEU A 144 20.78 -9.55 -6.48
N VAL A 145 21.93 -9.29 -5.88
CA VAL A 145 22.33 -7.91 -5.52
C VAL A 145 22.47 -7.04 -6.77
N LYS A 146 23.03 -7.57 -7.87
CA LYS A 146 23.13 -6.85 -9.15
C LYS A 146 21.74 -6.53 -9.73
N LYS A 147 20.80 -7.47 -9.63
CA LYS A 147 19.41 -7.31 -10.03
C LYS A 147 18.69 -6.25 -9.18
N ALA A 148 18.85 -6.27 -7.85
CA ALA A 148 18.30 -5.27 -6.94
C ALA A 148 18.80 -3.85 -7.28
N LYS A 149 20.11 -3.69 -7.50
CA LYS A 149 20.70 -2.39 -7.90
C LYS A 149 20.16 -1.87 -9.24
N LYS A 150 19.90 -2.77 -10.20
CA LYS A 150 19.37 -2.42 -11.53
C LYS A 150 17.87 -2.13 -11.52
N SER A 151 17.14 -2.51 -10.45
CA SER A 151 15.69 -2.32 -10.43
C SER A 151 15.33 -0.83 -10.46
N GLN A 152 14.23 -0.52 -11.13
CA GLN A 152 13.60 0.78 -11.02
C GLN A 152 13.08 0.91 -9.58
N GLY A 153 13.45 1.99 -8.88
CA GLY A 153 12.91 2.29 -7.54
C GLY A 153 11.52 2.90 -7.65
N LEU A 154 10.87 3.25 -6.52
CA LEU A 154 9.53 3.85 -6.56
C LEU A 154 9.52 5.37 -6.75
N VAL A 155 10.66 6.05 -6.58
CA VAL A 155 10.74 7.51 -6.66
C VAL A 155 10.54 7.98 -8.10
N GLY A 156 9.59 8.90 -8.30
CA GLY A 156 9.29 9.47 -9.62
C GLY A 156 8.49 8.55 -10.55
N ILE A 157 7.97 7.41 -10.07
CA ILE A 157 7.12 6.52 -10.86
C ILE A 157 5.66 6.73 -10.47
N ASP A 158 4.81 7.01 -11.48
CA ASP A 158 3.36 6.98 -11.33
C ASP A 158 2.89 5.51 -11.22
N LEU A 159 2.68 5.07 -9.98
CA LEU A 159 2.07 3.76 -9.65
C LEU A 159 0.55 3.84 -9.55
N VAL A 160 0.00 5.05 -9.42
CA VAL A 160 -1.44 5.30 -9.34
C VAL A 160 -2.13 4.82 -10.60
N LYS A 161 -1.52 5.04 -11.77
CA LYS A 161 -2.03 4.55 -13.06
C LYS A 161 -2.25 3.02 -13.11
N ASP A 162 -1.50 2.26 -12.32
CA ASP A 162 -1.56 0.78 -12.32
C ASP A 162 -2.58 0.24 -11.29
N VAL A 163 -3.05 1.12 -10.38
CA VAL A 163 -3.99 0.77 -9.30
C VAL A 163 -5.32 1.51 -9.36
N THR A 164 -5.48 2.52 -10.21
CA THR A 164 -6.77 3.17 -10.46
C THR A 164 -7.73 2.24 -11.21
N TYR A 165 -9.05 2.47 -11.10
CA TYR A 165 -10.06 1.93 -12.00
C TYR A 165 -9.89 2.50 -13.43
N ASP A 166 -10.28 1.70 -14.43
CA ASP A 166 -10.26 2.12 -15.84
C ASP A 166 -11.43 3.04 -16.21
N LYS A 167 -12.56 2.89 -15.52
CA LYS A 167 -13.81 3.63 -15.77
C LYS A 167 -14.46 4.01 -14.46
N ALA A 168 -15.25 5.07 -14.49
CA ALA A 168 -16.05 5.45 -13.33
C ALA A 168 -17.02 4.32 -12.95
N GLN A 169 -17.12 4.03 -11.66
CA GLN A 169 -17.98 2.97 -11.13
C GLN A 169 -18.85 3.51 -10.00
N GLN A 170 -20.12 3.11 -10.02
CA GLN A 170 -21.03 3.40 -8.91
C GLN A 170 -20.84 2.33 -7.83
N TRP A 171 -20.24 2.71 -6.69
CA TRP A 171 -20.02 1.80 -5.58
C TRP A 171 -21.26 1.68 -4.69
N SER A 172 -21.82 2.81 -4.25
CA SER A 172 -23.09 2.85 -3.53
C SER A 172 -24.10 3.66 -4.34
N LYS A 173 -25.28 3.07 -4.60
CA LYS A 173 -26.38 3.74 -5.33
C LYS A 173 -27.30 4.52 -4.39
N GLU A 174 -27.26 4.18 -3.11
CA GLU A 174 -28.12 4.69 -2.06
C GLU A 174 -27.37 5.73 -1.23
N GLY A 175 -28.10 6.70 -0.71
CA GLY A 175 -27.52 7.79 0.07
C GLY A 175 -28.17 9.13 -0.20
N LYS A 176 -28.19 9.98 0.83
CA LYS A 176 -28.61 11.38 0.71
C LYS A 176 -27.54 12.25 0.05
N TYR A 177 -26.28 12.05 0.42
CA TYR A 177 -25.16 12.89 -0.01
C TYR A 177 -24.38 12.23 -1.15
N LYS A 178 -24.11 12.94 -2.23
CA LYS A 178 -23.33 12.47 -3.37
C LYS A 178 -21.85 12.74 -3.13
N VAL A 179 -21.06 11.69 -3.02
CA VAL A 179 -19.61 11.80 -2.86
C VAL A 179 -18.91 11.22 -4.07
N ALA A 180 -18.09 12.05 -4.72
CA ALA A 180 -17.20 11.61 -5.78
C ALA A 180 -15.84 11.24 -5.19
N VAL A 181 -15.41 10.00 -5.36
CA VAL A 181 -14.12 9.50 -4.88
C VAL A 181 -13.17 9.44 -6.06
N LEU A 182 -12.06 10.17 -6.00
CA LEU A 182 -10.98 10.06 -6.98
C LEU A 182 -10.06 8.92 -6.58
N ASP A 183 -10.10 7.84 -7.35
CA ASP A 183 -9.38 6.60 -7.07
C ASP A 183 -7.91 6.71 -7.44
N CYS A 184 -7.07 6.85 -6.42
CA CYS A 184 -5.62 6.76 -6.55
C CYS A 184 -5.07 5.39 -6.07
N GLY A 185 -5.93 4.41 -5.81
CA GLY A 185 -5.62 3.18 -5.07
C GLY A 185 -6.52 2.98 -3.86
N VAL A 186 -7.82 3.24 -4.01
CA VAL A 186 -8.79 3.29 -2.92
C VAL A 186 -8.97 1.95 -2.24
N LYS A 187 -8.97 1.98 -0.90
CA LYS A 187 -9.35 0.86 -0.05
C LYS A 187 -10.87 0.74 0.06
N PHE A 188 -11.38 -0.48 -0.02
CA PHE A 188 -12.82 -0.76 0.12
C PHE A 188 -13.39 -0.27 1.44
N ASN A 189 -12.65 -0.30 2.55
CA ASN A 189 -13.16 0.22 3.81
C ASN A 189 -13.45 1.73 3.77
N ILE A 190 -12.73 2.54 2.98
CA ILE A 190 -13.07 3.96 2.78
C ILE A 190 -14.46 4.08 2.16
N LEU A 191 -14.72 3.28 1.13
CA LEU A 191 -16.01 3.26 0.43
C LEU A 191 -17.15 2.76 1.32
N ARG A 192 -16.89 1.70 2.12
CA ARG A 192 -17.83 1.21 3.15
C ARG A 192 -18.17 2.29 4.16
N LYS A 193 -17.16 2.99 4.71
CA LYS A 193 -17.36 4.06 5.70
C LYS A 193 -18.09 5.29 5.16
N LEU A 194 -17.98 5.58 3.87
CA LEU A 194 -18.80 6.59 3.21
C LEU A 194 -20.25 6.12 3.07
N ALA A 195 -20.47 4.89 2.61
CA ALA A 195 -21.81 4.31 2.50
C ALA A 195 -22.53 4.26 3.85
N ASP A 196 -21.84 3.86 4.93
CA ASP A 196 -22.35 3.85 6.31
C ASP A 196 -22.81 5.25 6.78
N ARG A 197 -22.25 6.32 6.20
CA ARG A 197 -22.59 7.72 6.49
C ARG A 197 -23.66 8.28 5.56
N ASN A 198 -24.44 7.39 4.91
CA ASN A 198 -25.52 7.74 4.01
C ASN A 198 -25.04 8.51 2.76
N CYS A 199 -23.83 8.20 2.29
CA CYS A 199 -23.28 8.75 1.06
C CYS A 199 -23.50 7.81 -0.12
N LYS A 200 -24.04 8.37 -1.21
CA LYS A 200 -24.03 7.78 -2.55
C LYS A 200 -22.65 7.99 -3.16
N VAL A 201 -21.92 6.90 -3.37
CA VAL A 201 -20.50 6.93 -3.73
C VAL A 201 -20.30 6.57 -5.20
N THR A 202 -19.68 7.50 -5.94
CA THR A 202 -19.20 7.27 -7.31
C THR A 202 -17.68 7.34 -7.31
N VAL A 203 -17.03 6.28 -7.76
CA VAL A 203 -15.58 6.17 -7.84
C VAL A 203 -15.13 6.54 -9.24
N TYR A 204 -14.24 7.51 -9.37
CA TYR A 204 -13.70 8.02 -10.63
C TYR A 204 -12.23 7.63 -10.78
N PRO A 205 -11.77 7.28 -11.99
CA PRO A 205 -10.35 7.07 -12.27
C PRO A 205 -9.48 8.28 -11.89
N ALA A 206 -8.23 8.04 -11.49
CA ALA A 206 -7.28 9.10 -11.11
C ALA A 206 -7.12 10.21 -12.16
N LYS A 207 -7.26 9.87 -13.46
CA LYS A 207 -7.11 10.79 -14.60
C LYS A 207 -8.37 11.59 -14.93
N THR A 208 -9.47 11.37 -14.23
CA THR A 208 -10.73 12.10 -14.48
C THR A 208 -10.55 13.59 -14.26
N ALA A 209 -11.03 14.39 -15.22
CA ALA A 209 -10.96 15.85 -15.16
C ALA A 209 -11.96 16.42 -14.15
N ALA A 210 -11.59 17.53 -13.50
CA ALA A 210 -12.45 18.23 -12.55
C ALA A 210 -13.85 18.56 -13.12
N ASP A 211 -13.92 18.97 -14.39
CA ASP A 211 -15.19 19.33 -15.03
C ASP A 211 -16.12 18.12 -15.19
N GLU A 212 -15.57 16.93 -15.40
CA GLU A 212 -16.34 15.68 -15.47
C GLU A 212 -16.90 15.29 -14.09
N ILE A 213 -16.10 15.46 -13.04
CA ILE A 213 -16.54 15.23 -11.66
C ILE A 213 -17.67 16.20 -11.29
N LEU A 214 -17.54 17.48 -11.64
CA LEU A 214 -18.53 18.52 -11.35
C LEU A 214 -19.86 18.31 -12.11
N LYS A 215 -19.85 17.69 -13.30
CA LYS A 215 -21.10 17.30 -14.00
C LYS A 215 -21.96 16.37 -13.17
N GLY A 216 -21.36 15.54 -12.31
CA GLY A 216 -22.07 14.66 -11.38
C GLY A 216 -22.81 15.41 -10.26
N LYS A 217 -22.59 16.73 -10.12
CA LYS A 217 -23.07 17.57 -9.01
C LYS A 217 -22.86 16.90 -7.65
N PRO A 218 -21.61 16.54 -7.30
CA PRO A 218 -21.31 15.94 -6.00
C PRO A 218 -21.43 16.98 -4.89
N ASP A 219 -21.86 16.55 -3.71
CA ASP A 219 -21.87 17.35 -2.48
C ASP A 219 -20.46 17.44 -1.85
N GLY A 220 -19.55 16.52 -2.22
CA GLY A 220 -18.15 16.56 -1.82
C GLY A 220 -17.27 15.62 -2.65
N VAL A 221 -15.96 15.88 -2.64
CA VAL A 221 -14.95 15.03 -3.27
C VAL A 221 -14.01 14.44 -2.23
N LEU A 222 -13.72 13.15 -2.36
CA LEU A 222 -12.70 12.46 -1.57
C LEU A 222 -11.53 12.08 -2.48
N LEU A 223 -10.31 12.45 -2.11
CA LEU A 223 -9.07 11.96 -2.72
C LEU A 223 -8.59 10.76 -1.91
N SER A 224 -8.54 9.58 -2.53
CA SER A 224 -8.23 8.34 -1.80
C SER A 224 -6.76 8.23 -1.41
N ASN A 225 -6.44 7.18 -0.64
CA ASN A 225 -5.07 6.70 -0.50
C ASN A 225 -4.54 6.18 -1.85
N GLY A 226 -3.22 5.94 -1.91
CA GLY A 226 -2.58 5.40 -3.09
C GLY A 226 -1.08 5.17 -2.91
N PRO A 227 -0.48 4.34 -3.78
CA PRO A 227 0.95 4.04 -3.75
C PRO A 227 1.77 5.15 -4.39
N GLY A 228 3.06 5.16 -4.06
CA GLY A 228 4.07 5.93 -4.78
C GLY A 228 4.18 7.39 -4.36
N ASP A 229 4.75 8.19 -5.24
CA ASP A 229 5.12 9.58 -4.97
C ASP A 229 4.03 10.55 -5.47
N PRO A 230 3.46 11.41 -4.61
CA PRO A 230 2.50 12.45 -5.02
C PRO A 230 3.09 13.41 -6.08
N ALA A 231 4.41 13.61 -6.11
CA ALA A 231 5.06 14.42 -7.14
C ALA A 231 5.00 13.78 -8.54
N ALA A 232 4.85 12.45 -8.61
CA ALA A 232 4.74 11.71 -9.87
C ALA A 232 3.31 11.74 -10.45
N VAL A 233 2.33 12.31 -9.73
CA VAL A 233 0.92 12.38 -10.14
C VAL A 233 0.41 13.83 -10.25
N PRO A 234 1.05 14.69 -11.07
CA PRO A 234 0.69 16.10 -11.17
C PRO A 234 -0.73 16.32 -11.71
N TYR A 235 -1.26 15.37 -12.48
CA TYR A 235 -2.63 15.43 -12.99
C TYR A 235 -3.68 15.41 -11.87
N VAL A 236 -3.45 14.63 -10.81
CA VAL A 236 -4.37 14.58 -9.66
C VAL A 236 -4.32 15.89 -8.87
N ALA A 237 -3.12 16.46 -8.67
CA ALA A 237 -2.95 17.76 -8.04
C ALA A 237 -3.61 18.89 -8.85
N GLN A 238 -3.51 18.86 -10.18
CA GLN A 238 -4.20 19.81 -11.06
C GLN A 238 -5.73 19.68 -10.96
N THR A 239 -6.26 18.45 -10.92
CA THR A 239 -7.69 18.20 -10.71
C THR A 239 -8.14 18.72 -9.35
N ALA A 240 -7.42 18.40 -8.27
CA ALA A 240 -7.70 18.89 -6.92
C ALA A 240 -7.71 20.43 -6.87
N LYS A 241 -6.72 21.09 -7.49
CA LYS A 241 -6.63 22.56 -7.57
C LYS A 241 -7.83 23.20 -8.27
N LYS A 242 -8.39 22.57 -9.30
CA LYS A 242 -9.59 23.05 -10.01
C LYS A 242 -10.89 22.87 -9.23
N LEU A 243 -10.91 21.93 -8.28
CA LEU A 243 -12.06 21.64 -7.41
C LEU A 243 -12.04 22.49 -6.13
N LEU A 244 -10.85 22.89 -5.66
CA LEU A 244 -10.69 23.74 -4.48
C LEU A 244 -11.50 25.04 -4.63
N GLY A 245 -12.22 25.40 -3.57
CA GLY A 245 -13.09 26.59 -3.52
C GLY A 245 -14.46 26.42 -4.19
N LYS A 246 -14.75 25.28 -4.84
CA LYS A 246 -16.06 25.00 -5.46
C LYS A 246 -16.90 24.01 -4.66
N ILE A 247 -16.26 22.99 -4.09
CA ILE A 247 -16.90 21.91 -3.33
C ILE A 247 -16.01 21.50 -2.14
N PRO A 248 -16.57 20.93 -1.06
CA PRO A 248 -15.79 20.35 0.01
C PRO A 248 -14.89 19.22 -0.49
N ILE A 249 -13.61 19.23 -0.09
CA ILE A 249 -12.64 18.19 -0.45
C ILE A 249 -12.05 17.58 0.81
N PHE A 250 -11.96 16.25 0.84
CA PHE A 250 -11.31 15.48 1.89
C PHE A 250 -10.23 14.58 1.29
N GLY A 251 -9.02 14.61 1.82
CA GLY A 251 -7.89 13.80 1.33
C GLY A 251 -7.42 12.80 2.38
N ILE A 252 -7.14 11.57 1.97
CA ILE A 252 -6.63 10.51 2.84
C ILE A 252 -5.26 10.04 2.34
N CYS A 253 -4.23 10.05 3.20
CA CYS A 253 -2.88 9.59 2.86
C CYS A 253 -2.34 10.31 1.61
N LEU A 254 -2.17 9.63 0.47
CA LEU A 254 -1.80 10.26 -0.80
C LEU A 254 -2.73 11.44 -1.16
N GLY A 255 -4.04 11.34 -0.91
CA GLY A 255 -4.98 12.41 -1.14
C GLY A 255 -4.69 13.68 -0.32
N GLN A 256 -4.24 13.53 0.92
CA GLN A 256 -3.83 14.67 1.77
C GLN A 256 -2.55 15.31 1.22
N GLN A 257 -1.60 14.50 0.79
CA GLN A 257 -0.35 14.95 0.18
C GLN A 257 -0.61 15.76 -1.10
N ILE A 258 -1.52 15.27 -1.95
CA ILE A 258 -1.95 15.94 -3.18
C ILE A 258 -2.62 17.29 -2.88
N LEU A 259 -3.44 17.38 -1.83
CA LEU A 259 -4.02 18.65 -1.40
C LEU A 259 -2.95 19.65 -0.98
N GLY A 260 -1.94 19.20 -0.23
CA GLY A 260 -0.80 20.04 0.14
C GLY A 260 -0.05 20.56 -1.09
N LEU A 261 0.25 19.70 -2.07
CA LEU A 261 0.86 20.14 -3.34
C LEU A 261 -0.01 21.13 -4.11
N ALA A 262 -1.33 20.89 -4.17
CA ALA A 262 -2.27 21.77 -4.86
C ALA A 262 -2.31 23.19 -4.25
N LEU A 263 -2.06 23.29 -2.94
CA LEU A 263 -1.95 24.54 -2.18
C LEU A 263 -0.55 25.15 -2.18
N GLY A 264 0.44 24.51 -2.83
CA GLY A 264 1.81 25.00 -2.94
C GLY A 264 2.77 24.53 -1.85
N GLY A 265 2.36 23.56 -1.03
CA GLY A 265 3.23 22.87 -0.08
C GLY A 265 4.31 22.04 -0.78
N LYS A 266 5.36 21.67 -0.04
CA LYS A 266 6.44 20.81 -0.54
C LYS A 266 6.33 19.43 0.08
N ILE A 267 6.96 18.45 -0.56
CA ILE A 267 6.91 17.07 -0.11
C ILE A 267 8.32 16.47 -0.16
N TYR A 268 8.66 15.63 0.80
CA TYR A 268 9.92 14.90 0.82
C TYR A 268 9.71 13.43 1.20
N LYS A 269 10.60 12.56 0.71
CA LYS A 269 10.62 11.13 1.06
C LYS A 269 11.25 10.94 2.45
N LEU A 270 10.56 10.20 3.29
CA LEU A 270 11.03 9.75 4.59
C LEU A 270 12.07 8.64 4.45
N LYS A 271 12.90 8.50 5.48
CA LYS A 271 13.94 7.47 5.54
C LYS A 271 13.37 6.05 5.42
N PHE A 272 12.30 5.72 6.17
CA PHE A 272 11.69 4.38 6.14
C PHE A 272 10.16 4.37 6.30
N GLY A 273 9.50 5.53 6.18
CA GLY A 273 8.04 5.69 6.25
C GLY A 273 7.39 5.33 7.59
N HIS A 274 6.08 5.55 7.67
CA HIS A 274 5.25 5.14 8.82
C HIS A 274 4.32 3.99 8.40
N CYS A 275 4.62 2.79 8.88
CA CYS A 275 3.86 1.56 8.60
C CYS A 275 3.21 0.96 9.85
N LEU A 276 2.86 1.83 10.81
CA LEU A 276 1.85 1.75 11.87
C LEU A 276 2.11 2.95 12.80
N TRP A 277 1.06 3.59 13.32
CA TRP A 277 1.15 4.42 14.53
C TRP A 277 -0.16 4.31 15.31
N PRO A 278 -0.15 4.21 16.66
CA PRO A 278 -1.37 4.34 17.44
C PRO A 278 -1.90 5.77 17.30
N ASP A 279 -3.22 5.89 17.14
CA ASP A 279 -3.96 7.15 17.30
C ASP A 279 -3.53 7.85 18.58
N VAL A 280 -2.84 8.99 18.46
CA VAL A 280 -2.82 10.01 19.51
C VAL A 280 -3.69 11.16 19.03
N ASN A 281 -4.93 11.13 19.50
CA ASN A 281 -5.77 12.25 19.87
C ASN A 281 -5.40 13.63 19.28
N THR A 282 -6.18 14.04 18.27
CA THR A 282 -6.98 15.29 18.28
C THR A 282 -6.32 16.61 18.73
N HIS A 283 -5.07 16.88 18.38
CA HIS A 283 -4.58 18.27 18.25
C HIS A 283 -3.55 18.34 17.11
N PRO A 284 -3.76 19.16 16.05
CA PRO A 284 -2.70 19.44 15.10
C PRO A 284 -1.59 20.16 15.86
N VAL A 285 -0.45 19.48 16.06
CA VAL A 285 0.77 20.13 16.53
C VAL A 285 1.31 20.90 15.34
N PHE A 286 0.86 22.15 15.21
CA PHE A 286 1.52 23.15 14.38
C PHE A 286 2.84 23.50 15.05
N ARG A 287 3.94 22.92 14.57
CA ARG A 287 5.28 23.46 14.82
C ARG A 287 5.85 23.88 13.47
N ASP A 288 6.16 25.16 13.36
CA ASP A 288 6.90 25.76 12.23
C ASP A 288 6.22 25.72 10.85
N GLY A 289 4.88 25.64 10.79
CA GLY A 289 4.14 25.69 9.53
C GLY A 289 4.22 24.41 8.68
N LEU A 290 4.74 23.32 9.26
CA LEU A 290 4.89 22.02 8.61
C LEU A 290 3.72 21.10 8.99
N VAL A 291 3.08 20.48 8.00
CA VAL A 291 2.05 19.46 8.24
C VAL A 291 2.72 18.10 8.47
N HIS A 292 2.85 17.69 9.73
CA HIS A 292 3.29 16.33 10.06
C HIS A 292 2.20 15.30 9.67
N ASP A 293 2.54 14.37 8.78
CA ASP A 293 1.57 13.43 8.18
C ASP A 293 1.19 12.29 9.14
N LEU A 294 -0.11 11.98 9.13
CA LEU A 294 -0.74 10.81 9.73
C LEU A 294 -1.12 9.88 8.58
N GLY A 295 -0.21 8.99 8.18
CA GLY A 295 -0.41 8.10 7.03
C GLY A 295 -0.02 6.66 7.34
N VAL A 296 -0.96 5.75 7.16
CA VAL A 296 -0.70 4.31 7.07
C VAL A 296 -0.03 4.06 5.71
N ALA A 297 1.18 3.51 5.74
CA ALA A 297 1.90 2.90 4.62
C ALA A 297 2.60 3.82 3.58
N ASN A 298 2.62 5.15 3.73
CA ASN A 298 3.38 6.02 2.83
C ASN A 298 4.70 6.51 3.44
N CYS A 299 5.79 6.37 2.66
CA CYS A 299 7.13 6.80 3.02
C CYS A 299 7.39 8.27 2.72
N ILE A 300 6.38 9.14 2.72
CA ILE A 300 6.48 10.50 2.18
C ILE A 300 5.72 11.45 3.10
N HIS A 301 6.29 12.62 3.41
CA HIS A 301 5.71 13.64 4.30
C HIS A 301 5.55 14.98 3.59
N LEU A 302 4.53 15.74 4.00
CA LEU A 302 4.30 17.12 3.60
C LEU A 302 5.17 18.09 4.44
N VAL A 303 5.59 19.19 3.83
CA VAL A 303 6.29 20.35 4.41
C VAL A 303 5.44 21.56 4.06
#